data_AF-A0A316D3I3-F1
#
_entry.id   AF-A0A316D3I3-F1
#
_cell.length_a   1.000
_cell.length_b   1.000
_cell.length_c   1.000
_cell.angle_alpha   90.00
_cell.angle_beta   90.00
_cell.angle_gamma   90.00
#
_symmetry.space_group_name_H-M   'P 1'
#
loop_
_entity.id
_entity.type
_entity.pdbx_description
1 polymer ?
#
loop_
_entity_poly.entity_id
_entity_poly.type
_entity_poly.pdbx_seq_one_letter_code
_entity_poly.pdbx_strand_id
1 'polypeptide(L)'
;MSWFSVLHEPEQVDVHFKEPIFAHTERFCVLSNELSEMSLIGQFFIATCVLVDGRAPIQVPLFSARERETLLHDVASHVTDCKIMHFQNDDRTVAILTGVKPDSQTLFLRQLEEGKLHPLVADLYREESSHQDSSMTGVPVLYEINRDSLGVSDPDGFREMWNFISNTFVKAESHITVMPRGWEFGEHVTES
;
A
#
# COMPACT_ATOMS: atom_id res chain seq x y z
N MET A 1 -24.45 17.37 31.40
CA MET A 1 -23.76 16.29 32.14
C MET A 1 -22.42 16.09 31.47
N SER A 2 -21.36 16.39 32.21
CA SER A 2 -19.97 16.44 31.75
C SER A 2 -19.31 15.09 32.01
N TRP A 3 -18.71 14.48 30.98
CA TRP A 3 -17.88 13.29 31.11
C TRP A 3 -16.43 13.72 30.95
N PHE A 4 -15.78 14.04 32.07
CA PHE A 4 -14.32 14.19 32.15
C PHE A 4 -13.72 12.86 32.60
N SER A 5 -12.68 12.47 31.88
CA SER A 5 -11.85 11.28 32.04
C SER A 5 -11.27 11.13 33.45
N VAL A 6 -11.32 9.91 33.98
CA VAL A 6 -10.31 9.43 34.93
C VAL A 6 -9.28 8.67 34.09
N LEU A 7 -8.24 9.38 33.67
CA LEU A 7 -7.01 8.76 33.20
C LEU A 7 -6.36 8.11 34.42
N HIS A 8 -6.49 6.79 34.54
CA HIS A 8 -5.57 6.04 35.38
C HIS A 8 -4.17 6.19 34.75
N GLU A 9 -3.19 6.56 35.57
CA GLU A 9 -1.78 6.41 35.21
C GLU A 9 -1.57 4.98 34.70
N PRO A 10 -0.92 4.78 33.55
CA PRO A 10 -0.64 3.43 33.09
C PRO A 10 0.30 2.80 34.12
N GLU A 11 -0.15 1.71 34.76
CA GLU A 11 0.77 0.77 35.40
C GLU A 11 1.87 0.47 34.38
N GLN A 12 3.12 0.64 34.79
CA GLN A 12 4.26 0.16 34.02
C GLN A 12 4.18 -1.36 33.99
N VAL A 13 3.41 -1.89 33.05
CA VAL A 13 3.55 -3.27 32.61
C VAL A 13 4.91 -3.31 31.96
N ASP A 14 5.83 -3.99 32.63
CA ASP A 14 7.13 -4.35 32.07
C ASP A 14 6.84 -5.35 30.94
N VAL A 15 6.48 -4.81 29.77
CA VAL A 15 6.28 -5.60 28.56
C VAL A 15 7.67 -6.04 28.16
N HIS A 16 8.04 -7.25 28.59
CA HIS A 16 9.14 -7.98 28.00
C HIS A 16 8.77 -8.22 26.53
N PHE A 17 9.14 -7.27 25.66
CA PHE A 17 9.19 -7.49 24.23
C PHE A 17 10.21 -8.60 24.00
N LYS A 18 9.74 -9.84 23.92
CA LYS A 18 10.54 -10.90 23.30
C LYS A 18 10.83 -10.41 21.90
N GLU A 19 12.08 -10.05 21.64
CA GLU A 19 12.52 -9.73 20.29
C GLU A 19 12.04 -10.86 19.37
N PRO A 20 11.39 -10.55 18.23
CA PRO A 20 10.98 -11.58 17.31
C PRO A 20 12.23 -12.36 16.89
N ILE A 21 12.22 -13.67 17.12
CA ILE A 21 13.33 -14.53 16.74
C ILE A 21 13.26 -14.69 15.21
N PHE A 22 14.18 -14.01 14.52
CA PHE A 22 14.30 -14.11 13.07
C PHE A 22 14.88 -15.47 12.70
N ALA A 23 14.14 -16.24 11.87
CA ALA A 23 14.61 -17.53 11.40
C ALA A 23 15.69 -17.38 10.33
N HIS A 24 15.40 -16.49 9.38
CA HIS A 24 16.12 -16.36 8.14
C HIS A 24 15.75 -15.05 7.46
N THR A 25 16.72 -14.44 6.78
CA THR A 25 16.50 -13.26 5.93
C THR A 25 17.11 -13.53 4.57
N GLU A 26 16.28 -13.44 3.54
CA GLU A 26 16.71 -13.52 2.15
C GLU A 26 16.75 -12.10 1.58
N ARG A 27 17.89 -11.70 1.03
CA ARG A 27 18.05 -10.40 0.38
C ARG A 27 18.02 -10.57 -1.13
N PHE A 28 17.10 -9.88 -1.78
CA PHE A 28 16.97 -9.86 -3.23
C PHE A 28 17.44 -8.52 -3.76
N CYS A 29 18.59 -8.53 -4.43
CA CYS A 29 18.96 -7.47 -5.35
C CYS A 29 18.56 -7.93 -6.75
N VAL A 30 17.39 -7.51 -7.23
CA VAL A 30 16.99 -7.81 -8.60
C VAL A 30 17.83 -6.95 -9.54
N LEU A 31 18.91 -7.55 -10.06
CA LEU A 31 19.80 -7.01 -11.08
C LEU A 31 19.16 -7.21 -12.47
N SER A 32 17.95 -6.67 -12.69
CA SER A 32 17.46 -6.51 -14.06
C SER A 32 18.05 -5.23 -14.63
N ASN A 33 18.81 -5.34 -15.72
CA ASN A 33 19.35 -4.21 -16.49
C ASN A 33 18.36 -3.68 -17.53
N GLU A 34 17.24 -4.37 -17.76
CA GLU A 34 16.20 -3.93 -18.69
C GLU A 34 14.98 -3.51 -17.89
N LEU A 35 14.66 -2.21 -17.92
CA LEU A 35 13.37 -1.73 -17.44
C LEU A 35 12.29 -2.19 -18.42
N SER A 36 11.59 -3.26 -18.06
CA SER A 36 10.33 -3.64 -18.70
C SER A 36 9.24 -2.60 -18.38
N GLU A 37 8.13 -2.68 -19.11
CA GLU A 37 6.91 -1.98 -18.71
C GLU A 37 6.50 -2.37 -17.28
N MET A 38 5.99 -1.40 -16.52
CA MET A 38 5.56 -1.59 -15.14
C MET A 38 4.15 -2.21 -15.11
N SER A 39 4.00 -3.34 -14.43
CA SER A 39 2.68 -4.00 -14.26
C SER A 39 1.73 -3.13 -13.43
N LEU A 40 0.43 -3.43 -13.43
CA LEU A 40 -0.54 -2.74 -12.57
C LEU A 40 -0.16 -2.83 -11.08
N ILE A 41 0.27 -4.01 -10.61
CA ILE A 41 0.74 -4.18 -9.23
C ILE A 41 1.98 -3.33 -8.98
N GLY A 42 2.95 -3.34 -9.91
CA GLY A 42 4.12 -2.47 -9.85
C GLY A 42 3.74 -1.00 -9.75
N GLN A 43 2.85 -0.52 -10.63
CA GLN A 43 2.36 0.86 -10.63
C GLN A 43 1.68 1.23 -9.33
N PHE A 44 0.84 0.34 -8.78
CA PHE A 44 0.17 0.58 -7.50
C PHE A 44 1.16 0.79 -6.35
N PHE A 45 2.17 -0.08 -6.22
CA PHE A 45 3.19 0.04 -5.16
C PHE A 45 4.11 1.25 -5.37
N ILE A 46 4.58 1.47 -6.59
CA ILE A 46 5.48 2.58 -6.90
C ILE A 46 4.77 3.92 -6.75
N ALA A 47 3.47 4.02 -7.06
CA ALA A 47 2.70 5.23 -6.82
C ALA A 47 2.72 5.66 -5.36
N THR A 48 2.51 4.73 -4.41
CA THR A 48 2.61 5.02 -2.97
C THR A 48 3.98 5.60 -2.58
N CYS A 49 5.06 5.04 -3.14
CA CYS A 49 6.40 5.54 -2.87
C CYS A 49 6.68 6.89 -3.56
N VAL A 50 6.28 7.08 -4.80
CA VAL A 50 6.65 8.28 -5.56
C VAL A 50 5.78 9.47 -5.17
N LEU A 51 4.50 9.25 -4.87
CA LEU A 51 3.49 10.31 -4.73
C LEU A 51 3.05 10.59 -3.30
N VAL A 52 3.25 9.67 -2.34
CA VAL A 52 2.78 9.85 -0.95
C VAL A 52 3.96 10.07 0.00
N ASP A 53 4.78 9.05 0.23
CA ASP A 53 5.96 9.13 1.09
C ASP A 53 7.03 8.10 0.67
N GLY A 54 7.97 8.53 -0.18
CA GLY A 54 8.98 7.66 -0.78
C GLY A 54 10.09 7.16 0.13
N ARG A 55 10.01 7.48 1.43
CA ARG A 55 11.02 7.07 2.40
C ARG A 55 10.55 5.95 3.32
N ALA A 56 9.23 5.75 3.46
CA ALA A 56 8.70 4.69 4.30
C ALA A 56 8.89 3.32 3.60
N PRO A 57 9.43 2.31 4.31
CA PRO A 57 9.48 0.95 3.77
C PRO A 57 8.06 0.37 3.70
N ILE A 58 7.75 -0.33 2.61
CA ILE A 58 6.49 -1.05 2.48
C ILE A 58 6.69 -2.48 2.96
N GLN A 59 5.83 -2.92 3.88
CA GLN A 59 5.80 -4.29 4.38
C GLN A 59 4.66 -5.05 3.72
N VAL A 60 4.98 -6.17 3.06
CA VAL A 60 4.01 -7.01 2.36
C VAL A 60 3.97 -8.39 3.03
N PRO A 61 2.87 -8.74 3.72
CA PRO A 61 2.67 -10.10 4.23
C PRO A 61 2.57 -11.09 3.07
N LEU A 62 3.29 -12.21 3.15
CA LEU A 62 3.32 -13.26 2.13
C LEU A 62 2.84 -14.58 2.73
N PHE A 63 1.79 -15.16 2.13
CA PHE A 63 1.15 -16.38 2.63
C PHE A 63 1.28 -17.58 1.68
N SER A 64 1.79 -17.40 0.47
CA SER A 64 2.12 -18.50 -0.44
C SER A 64 3.27 -18.13 -1.39
N ALA A 65 3.81 -19.15 -2.06
CA ALA A 65 4.82 -18.98 -3.09
C ALA A 65 4.33 -18.10 -4.25
N ARG A 66 3.03 -18.12 -4.56
CA ARG A 66 2.45 -17.32 -5.64
C ARG A 66 2.56 -15.83 -5.36
N GLU A 67 2.13 -15.36 -4.18
CA GLU A 67 2.26 -13.94 -3.84
C GLU A 67 3.72 -13.52 -3.78
N ARG A 68 4.61 -14.40 -3.31
CA ARG A 68 6.05 -14.15 -3.33
C ARG A 68 6.58 -13.95 -4.76
N GLU A 69 6.23 -14.84 -5.68
CA GLU A 69 6.65 -14.76 -7.08
C GLU A 69 6.11 -13.49 -7.75
N THR A 70 4.83 -13.19 -7.58
CA THR A 70 4.23 -11.94 -8.10
C THR A 70 4.95 -10.72 -7.56
N LEU A 71 5.21 -10.64 -6.25
CA LEU A 71 5.94 -9.51 -5.67
C LEU A 71 7.35 -9.35 -6.25
N LEU A 72 8.09 -10.46 -6.36
CA LEU A 72 9.46 -10.43 -6.85
C LEU A 72 9.55 -10.05 -8.33
N HIS A 73 8.58 -10.50 -9.14
CA HIS A 73 8.50 -10.19 -10.55
C HIS A 73 8.03 -8.75 -10.80
N ASP A 74 6.92 -8.36 -10.18
CA ASP A 74 6.19 -7.12 -10.51
C ASP A 74 6.67 -5.88 -9.74
N VAL A 75 7.26 -6.06 -8.55
CA VAL A 75 7.58 -4.95 -7.65
C VAL A 75 9.05 -4.91 -7.29
N ALA A 76 9.68 -6.04 -6.98
CA ALA A 76 11.06 -6.06 -6.49
C ALA A 76 12.08 -5.53 -7.53
N SER A 77 11.78 -5.64 -8.82
CA SER A 77 12.58 -5.09 -9.91
C SER A 77 12.65 -3.55 -9.90
N HIS A 78 11.68 -2.88 -9.27
CA HIS A 78 11.55 -1.41 -9.25
C HIS A 78 12.05 -0.75 -7.97
N VAL A 79 12.41 -1.53 -6.94
CA VAL A 79 12.87 -1.01 -5.64
C VAL A 79 14.38 -1.21 -5.44
N THR A 80 14.98 -0.40 -4.58
CA THR A 80 16.43 -0.46 -4.32
C THR A 80 16.81 -1.65 -3.44
N ASP A 81 15.93 -2.06 -2.53
CA ASP A 81 16.14 -3.18 -1.63
C ASP A 81 14.83 -3.93 -1.40
N CYS A 82 14.87 -5.26 -1.54
CA CYS A 82 13.78 -6.16 -1.22
C CYS A 82 14.33 -7.26 -0.30
N LYS A 83 13.80 -7.34 0.91
CA LYS A 83 14.18 -8.37 1.91
C LYS A 83 12.97 -9.21 2.23
N ILE A 84 13.11 -10.54 2.24
CA ILE A 84 12.08 -11.45 2.73
C ILE A 84 12.53 -11.97 4.08
N MET A 85 11.67 -11.78 5.09
CA MET A 85 11.91 -12.17 6.47
C MET A 85 10.97 -13.29 6.86
N HIS A 86 11.52 -14.36 7.41
CA HIS A 86 10.76 -15.50 7.94
C HIS A 86 10.79 -15.49 9.47
N PHE A 87 9.63 -15.44 10.09
CA PHE A 87 9.46 -15.41 11.55
C PHE A 87 9.21 -16.82 12.07
N GLN A 88 9.99 -17.26 13.08
CA GLN A 88 9.87 -18.61 13.63
C GLN A 88 8.61 -18.82 14.48
N ASN A 89 8.07 -17.74 15.04
CA ASN A 89 7.08 -17.84 16.12
C ASN A 89 5.64 -18.06 15.62
N ASP A 90 5.39 -17.83 14.32
CA ASP A 90 4.03 -17.80 13.75
C ASP A 90 3.98 -18.09 12.25
N ASP A 91 5.04 -18.68 11.69
CA ASP A 91 5.19 -18.97 10.26
C ASP A 91 4.93 -17.75 9.35
N ARG A 92 5.00 -16.52 9.89
CA ARG A 92 4.80 -15.31 9.08
C ARG A 92 6.01 -15.11 8.19
N THR A 93 5.72 -14.77 6.93
CA THR A 93 6.71 -14.28 5.99
C THR A 93 6.32 -12.86 5.59
N VAL A 94 7.27 -11.93 5.67
CA VAL A 94 7.05 -10.54 5.30
C VAL A 94 8.14 -10.10 4.34
N ALA A 95 7.76 -9.51 3.22
CA ALA A 95 8.69 -8.79 2.37
C ALA A 95 8.75 -7.32 2.78
N ILE A 96 9.96 -6.78 2.90
CA ILE A 96 10.23 -5.37 3.16
C ILE A 96 10.82 -4.79 1.90
N LEU A 97 10.08 -3.87 1.28
CA LEU A 97 10.48 -3.10 0.11
C LEU A 97 10.96 -1.73 0.57
N THR A 98 12.14 -1.31 0.12
CA THR A 98 12.70 0.00 0.50
C THR A 98 13.27 0.72 -0.71
N GLY A 99 12.88 1.99 -0.85
CA GLY A 99 13.35 2.93 -1.87
C GLY A 99 12.93 2.53 -3.28
N VAL A 100 12.70 3.51 -4.15
CA VAL A 100 12.44 3.29 -5.57
C VAL A 100 13.73 3.49 -6.35
N LYS A 101 14.01 2.64 -7.33
CA LYS A 101 15.16 2.84 -8.23
C LYS A 101 14.95 4.13 -9.05
N PRO A 102 15.99 4.96 -9.26
CA PRO A 102 15.85 6.22 -10.01
C PRO A 102 15.20 6.06 -11.39
N ASP A 103 15.56 5.00 -12.12
CA ASP A 103 15.00 4.74 -13.45
C ASP A 103 13.53 4.33 -13.38
N SER A 104 13.12 3.59 -12.34
CA SER A 104 11.72 3.20 -12.13
C SER A 104 10.85 4.39 -11.73
N GLN A 105 11.40 5.29 -10.91
CA GLN A 105 10.75 6.57 -10.60
C GLN A 105 10.58 7.42 -11.87
N THR A 106 11.63 7.54 -12.67
CA THR A 106 11.59 8.28 -13.94
C THR A 106 10.58 7.68 -14.91
N LEU A 107 10.55 6.35 -15.03
CA LEU A 107 9.57 5.62 -15.84
C LEU A 107 8.14 5.90 -15.38
N PHE A 108 7.88 5.78 -14.08
CA PHE A 108 6.54 6.01 -13.51
C PHE A 108 6.05 7.44 -13.77
N LEU A 109 6.87 8.45 -13.50
CA LEU A 109 6.52 9.85 -13.73
C LEU A 109 6.26 10.13 -15.22
N ARG A 110 7.07 9.58 -16.12
CA ARG A 110 6.80 9.67 -17.56
C ARG A 110 5.47 9.02 -17.95
N GLN A 111 5.16 7.84 -17.41
CA GLN A 111 3.87 7.18 -17.67
C GLN A 111 2.69 7.98 -17.12
N LEU A 112 2.86 8.67 -16.00
CA LEU A 112 1.88 9.58 -15.44
C LEU A 112 1.63 10.77 -16.38
N GLU A 113 2.69 11.47 -16.80
CA GLU A 113 2.62 12.62 -17.70
C GLU A 113 2.03 12.27 -19.08
N GLU A 114 2.37 11.10 -19.61
CA GLU A 114 1.90 10.61 -20.91
C GLU A 114 0.49 9.98 -20.85
N GLY A 115 -0.14 9.91 -19.66
CA GLY A 115 -1.45 9.28 -19.49
C GLY A 115 -1.45 7.77 -19.75
N LYS A 116 -0.32 7.11 -19.52
CA LYS A 116 -0.10 5.67 -19.75
C LYS A 116 -0.20 4.81 -18.50
N LEU A 117 -0.40 5.42 -17.33
CA LEU A 117 -0.72 4.64 -16.14
C LEU A 117 -2.05 3.90 -16.35
N HIS A 118 -2.16 2.75 -15.70
CA HIS A 118 -3.41 2.02 -15.66
C HIS A 118 -4.53 2.91 -15.07
N PRO A 119 -5.74 2.91 -15.64
CA PRO A 119 -6.81 3.83 -15.24
C PRO A 119 -7.09 3.85 -13.74
N LEU A 120 -7.01 2.69 -13.08
CA LEU A 120 -7.20 2.60 -11.63
C LEU A 120 -6.13 3.35 -10.82
N VAL A 121 -4.85 3.23 -11.21
CA VAL A 121 -3.76 3.92 -10.50
C VAL A 121 -3.83 5.42 -10.80
N ALA A 122 -4.11 5.78 -12.05
CA ALA A 122 -4.30 7.16 -12.46
C ALA A 122 -5.47 7.83 -11.72
N ASP A 123 -6.55 7.08 -11.44
CA ASP A 123 -7.71 7.58 -10.71
C ASP A 123 -7.45 7.70 -9.21
N LEU A 124 -6.77 6.72 -8.59
CA LEU A 124 -6.39 6.78 -7.17
C LEU A 124 -5.43 7.92 -6.86
N TYR A 125 -4.55 8.29 -7.80
CA TYR A 125 -3.49 9.26 -7.55
C TYR A 125 -3.51 10.44 -8.52
N ARG A 126 -4.71 10.85 -8.94
CA ARG A 126 -4.87 12.04 -9.79
C ARG A 126 -4.30 13.26 -9.07
N GLU A 127 -3.40 13.99 -9.72
CA GLU A 127 -3.00 15.32 -9.24
C GLU A 127 -4.10 16.31 -9.58
N GLU A 128 -4.73 16.87 -8.55
CA GLU A 128 -5.37 18.17 -8.68
C GLU A 128 -4.38 19.25 -8.23
N SER A 129 -4.28 20.31 -9.01
CA SER A 129 -3.35 21.43 -8.84
C SER A 129 -3.57 22.27 -7.56
N SER A 130 -4.40 21.81 -6.62
CA SER A 130 -4.58 22.50 -5.35
C SER A 130 -3.60 21.97 -4.32
N HIS A 131 -2.58 22.79 -4.03
CA HIS A 131 -1.87 22.78 -2.77
C HIS A 131 -2.86 22.93 -1.60
N GLN A 132 -3.51 21.85 -1.18
CA GLN A 132 -4.17 21.80 0.11
C GLN A 132 -3.18 21.20 1.10
N ASP A 133 -2.61 22.07 1.93
CA ASP A 133 -1.97 21.71 3.19
C ASP A 133 -2.91 20.77 3.95
N SER A 134 -2.66 19.47 3.82
CA SER A 134 -3.48 18.41 4.41
C SER A 134 -3.10 18.26 5.87
N SER A 135 -3.30 19.31 6.67
CA SER A 135 -3.41 19.09 8.11
C SER A 135 -4.71 18.33 8.32
N MET A 136 -4.64 17.03 8.63
CA MET A 136 -5.80 16.25 9.03
C MET A 136 -6.31 16.75 10.38
N THR A 137 -6.98 17.90 10.37
CA THR A 137 -7.61 18.54 11.52
C THR A 137 -9.11 18.39 11.37
N GLY A 138 -9.60 17.16 11.53
CA GLY A 138 -11.02 16.84 11.37
C GLY A 138 -11.41 15.57 12.12
N VAL A 139 -12.68 15.47 12.50
CA VAL A 139 -13.26 14.24 13.05
C VAL A 139 -13.43 13.26 11.88
N PRO A 140 -12.98 12.00 11.98
CA PRO A 140 -13.20 11.01 10.93
C PRO A 140 -14.71 10.78 10.75
N VAL A 141 -15.17 10.87 9.51
CA VAL A 141 -16.56 10.58 9.12
C VAL A 141 -16.60 9.18 8.52
N LEU A 142 -17.55 8.36 8.98
CA LEU A 142 -17.81 7.04 8.41
C LEU A 142 -18.92 7.17 7.36
N TYR A 143 -18.72 6.56 6.20
CA TYR A 143 -19.70 6.50 5.13
C TYR A 143 -20.05 5.05 4.82
N GLU A 144 -21.34 4.73 4.79
CA GLU A 144 -21.83 3.43 4.32
C GLU A 144 -22.12 3.51 2.82
N ILE A 145 -21.48 2.64 2.04
CA ILE A 145 -21.61 2.64 0.58
C ILE A 145 -22.64 1.58 0.17
N ASN A 146 -23.73 2.04 -0.46
CA ASN A 146 -24.70 1.15 -1.10
C ASN A 146 -24.10 0.55 -2.38
N ARG A 147 -23.67 -0.72 -2.31
CA ARG A 147 -23.05 -1.43 -3.43
C ARG A 147 -23.96 -1.59 -4.65
N ASP A 148 -25.28 -1.68 -4.44
CA ASP A 148 -26.25 -1.85 -5.53
C ASP A 148 -26.40 -0.58 -6.38
N SER A 149 -25.98 0.57 -5.84
CA SER A 149 -25.98 1.85 -6.55
C SER A 149 -24.73 2.08 -7.41
N LEU A 150 -23.71 1.22 -7.27
CA LEU A 150 -22.46 1.36 -7.99
C LEU A 150 -22.55 0.68 -9.36
N GLY A 151 -22.05 1.35 -10.40
CA GLY A 151 -21.82 0.72 -11.69
C GLY A 151 -20.76 -0.37 -11.58
N VAL A 152 -20.95 -1.48 -12.30
CA VAL A 152 -19.91 -2.51 -12.41
C VAL A 152 -18.85 -2.01 -13.39
N SER A 153 -17.64 -1.80 -12.89
CA SER A 153 -16.43 -1.61 -13.69
C SER A 153 -15.44 -2.70 -13.30
N ASP A 154 -15.02 -3.53 -14.25
CA ASP A 154 -13.95 -4.53 -14.08
C ASP A 154 -12.82 -4.14 -15.06
N PRO A 155 -12.03 -3.10 -14.74
CA PRO A 155 -10.95 -2.70 -15.62
C PRO A 155 -9.93 -3.84 -15.73
N ASP A 156 -9.34 -3.99 -16.91
CA ASP A 156 -8.42 -5.10 -17.20
C ASP A 156 -7.31 -5.21 -16.14
N GLY A 157 -7.04 -6.43 -15.67
CA GLY A 157 -6.02 -6.67 -14.63
C GLY A 157 -6.44 -6.30 -13.20
N PHE A 158 -7.58 -5.61 -12.98
CA PHE A 158 -8.06 -5.29 -11.63
C PHE A 158 -8.17 -6.52 -10.74
N ARG A 159 -8.77 -7.59 -11.27
CA ARG A 159 -8.96 -8.84 -10.52
C ARG A 159 -7.64 -9.47 -10.07
N GLU A 160 -6.59 -9.37 -10.89
CA GLU A 160 -5.28 -9.89 -10.53
C GLU A 160 -4.65 -9.07 -9.40
N MET A 161 -4.64 -7.75 -9.54
CA MET A 161 -4.17 -6.85 -8.48
C MET A 161 -4.99 -7.02 -7.19
N TRP A 162 -6.31 -7.11 -7.29
CA TRP A 162 -7.21 -7.30 -6.15
C TRP A 162 -6.98 -8.65 -5.48
N ASN A 163 -6.77 -9.73 -6.24
CA ASN A 163 -6.42 -11.03 -5.69
C ASN A 163 -5.09 -10.98 -4.93
N PHE A 164 -4.08 -10.28 -5.48
CA PHE A 164 -2.81 -10.07 -4.79
C PHE A 164 -3.00 -9.30 -3.48
N ILE A 165 -3.71 -8.16 -3.51
CA ILE A 165 -4.01 -7.34 -2.33
C ILE A 165 -4.80 -8.15 -1.29
N SER A 166 -5.81 -8.90 -1.73
CA SER A 166 -6.68 -9.69 -0.86
C SER A 166 -5.90 -10.81 -0.18
N ASN A 167 -5.03 -11.50 -0.92
CA ASN A 167 -4.24 -12.61 -0.38
C ASN A 167 -3.05 -12.17 0.46
N THR A 168 -2.70 -10.87 0.47
CA THR A 168 -1.61 -10.29 1.26
C THR A 168 -2.16 -9.42 2.39
N PHE A 169 -2.51 -8.17 2.12
CA PHE A 169 -2.92 -7.19 3.13
C PHE A 169 -4.24 -7.54 3.80
N VAL A 170 -5.29 -7.84 3.01
CA VAL A 170 -6.62 -8.11 3.58
C VAL A 170 -6.60 -9.40 4.39
N LYS A 171 -5.86 -10.42 3.94
CA LYS A 171 -5.68 -11.66 4.69
C LYS A 171 -4.95 -11.46 6.03
N ALA A 172 -4.00 -10.53 6.09
CA ALA A 172 -3.27 -10.22 7.31
C ALA A 172 -4.07 -9.35 8.30
N GLU A 173 -4.68 -8.26 7.80
CA GLU A 173 -5.23 -7.17 8.62
C GLU A 173 -6.77 -7.07 8.55
N SER A 174 -7.44 -7.93 7.77
CA SER A 174 -8.88 -7.87 7.44
C SER A 174 -9.34 -6.61 6.69
N HIS A 175 -8.44 -5.68 6.42
CA HIS A 175 -8.71 -4.44 5.68
C HIS A 175 -7.45 -3.99 4.92
N ILE A 176 -7.61 -3.01 4.04
CA ILE A 176 -6.53 -2.24 3.44
C ILE A 176 -6.88 -0.76 3.57
N THR A 177 -5.89 0.06 3.92
CA THR A 177 -6.01 1.51 3.89
C THR A 177 -5.37 2.02 2.61
N VAL A 178 -6.15 2.73 1.80
CA VAL A 178 -5.65 3.45 0.63
C VAL A 178 -5.85 4.93 0.88
N MET A 179 -4.85 5.74 0.55
CA MET A 179 -4.91 7.19 0.63
C MET A 179 -4.94 7.77 -0.77
N PRO A 180 -6.12 7.82 -1.43
CA PRO A 180 -6.22 8.41 -2.74
C PRO A 180 -5.91 9.92 -2.67
N ARG A 181 -5.41 10.47 -3.78
CA ARG A 181 -5.16 11.90 -3.95
C ARG A 181 -6.16 12.48 -4.95
N GLY A 182 -6.60 13.71 -4.70
CA GLY A 182 -7.59 14.39 -5.55
C GLY A 182 -9.01 13.82 -5.44
N TRP A 183 -9.28 12.99 -4.43
CA TRP A 183 -10.63 12.51 -4.16
C TRP A 183 -11.33 13.47 -3.20
N GLU A 184 -12.46 14.01 -3.64
CA GLU A 184 -13.38 14.77 -2.81
C GLU A 184 -14.71 14.01 -2.72
N PHE A 185 -15.30 13.95 -1.53
CA PHE A 185 -16.66 13.44 -1.39
C PHE A 185 -17.63 14.53 -1.87
N GLY A 186 -18.33 14.26 -2.97
CA GLY A 186 -19.38 15.16 -3.46
C GLY A 186 -20.58 15.24 -2.50
N GLU A 187 -21.39 16.28 -2.63
CA GLU A 187 -22.58 16.57 -1.79
C GLU A 187 -23.64 15.45 -1.75
N HIS A 188 -23.53 14.46 -2.64
CA HIS A 188 -24.44 13.32 -2.74
C HIS A 188 -24.08 12.16 -1.79
N VAL A 189 -22.91 12.21 -1.13
CA VAL A 189 -22.51 11.22 -0.14
C VAL A 189 -23.08 11.65 1.21
N THR A 190 -24.03 10.89 1.72
CA THR A 190 -24.72 11.20 2.98
C THR A 190 -24.01 10.53 4.15
N GLU A 191 -23.84 11.27 5.24
CA GLU A 191 -23.30 10.75 6.51
C GLU A 191 -24.25 9.71 7.10
N SER A 192 -23.69 8.65 7.68
CA SER A 192 -24.45 7.59 8.39
C SER A 192 -24.73 7.96 9.84
#